data_AF-A0A2E8V2C1-F1
#
_entry.id   AF-A0A2E8V2C1-F1
#
_cell.length_a   1.000
_cell.length_b   1.000
_cell.length_c   1.000
_cell.angle_alpha   90.00
_cell.angle_beta   90.00
_cell.angle_gamma   90.00
#
_symmetry.space_group_name_H-M   'P 1'
#
loop_
_entity.id
_entity.type
_entity.pdbx_description
1 polymer ?
#
loop_
_entity_poly.entity_id
_entity_poly.type
_entity_poly.pdbx_seq_one_letter_code
_entity_poly.pdbx_strand_id
1 'polypeptide(L)'
;MDWTELFEEAGLSDREAKSLVILSSSKELKASDLAKKLGTNRLDAYNSLSRLTQIGLVNVTADRPMKFSCSSLPVLFKRLIKDQKSRIDRTTKAFESIMSGAKDDVLEKTSASGESDAKFAVLKGREYIQKRIGELSHDAEEQLILFLGKFGILHLCRSPAIEEVNSAAERGVVVKVLSQLDRRTLRFFDQLHESVEVRHSDEINSLGVLQDFSNVVQFLFVESNPVGRGREDAALVVSSEVFSNSHHEFMMAVWNRAVDLESAKKRFTEERIVDPLRLTVGEGSFLEQFRDALDFSGELPDEDTPFNPESFLESSKGINQARAALQDGSVFSLHQLGIDIKTMLRQVGQRIGEELAFSLRNIEGHVEFLSELMDWWEYAGLGELEYDTSPFFHIKVNLTHPPTDKDDVLPLWELDDGIIEGALLSRYPEGSNVIVRKEENEEDDELWRYTLIFVDDIVEDED
;
A
#
# COMPACT_ATOMS: atom_id res chain seq x y z
N MET A 1 -7.65 -30.14 14.48
CA MET A 1 -7.18 -29.77 15.83
C MET A 1 -6.75 -31.03 16.54
N ASP A 2 -5.46 -31.10 16.85
CA ASP A 2 -4.91 -32.10 17.76
C ASP A 2 -5.20 -31.70 19.23
N TRP A 3 -5.18 -32.66 20.15
CA TRP A 3 -5.37 -32.39 21.58
C TRP A 3 -4.27 -31.49 22.15
N THR A 4 -3.05 -31.61 21.64
CA THR A 4 -1.92 -30.75 22.05
C THR A 4 -2.23 -29.27 21.77
N GLU A 5 -2.64 -28.95 20.55
CA GLU A 5 -3.06 -27.61 20.13
C GLU A 5 -4.20 -27.06 21.00
N LEU A 6 -5.18 -27.91 21.30
CA LEU A 6 -6.34 -27.53 22.11
C LEU A 6 -5.93 -27.13 23.55
N PHE A 7 -5.01 -27.88 24.16
CA PHE A 7 -4.48 -27.54 25.49
C PHE A 7 -3.58 -26.29 25.47
N GLU A 8 -2.85 -26.04 24.39
CA GLU A 8 -2.07 -24.82 24.21
C GLU A 8 -2.94 -23.56 24.11
N GLU A 9 -4.03 -23.61 23.34
CA GLU A 9 -5.00 -22.52 23.25
C GLU A 9 -5.68 -22.26 24.60
N ALA A 10 -5.84 -23.32 25.41
CA ALA A 10 -6.29 -23.20 26.79
C ALA A 10 -5.18 -22.79 27.77
N GLY A 11 -4.02 -22.30 27.30
CA GLY A 11 -3.00 -21.66 28.14
C GLY A 11 -2.00 -22.60 28.81
N LEU A 12 -1.86 -23.85 28.35
CA LEU A 12 -0.75 -24.73 28.74
C LEU A 12 0.44 -24.50 27.80
N SER A 13 1.65 -24.73 28.30
CA SER A 13 2.83 -24.79 27.44
C SER A 13 2.83 -26.06 26.59
N ASP A 14 3.51 -26.03 25.43
CA ASP A 14 3.68 -27.18 24.53
C ASP A 14 4.13 -28.46 25.28
N ARG A 15 5.07 -28.31 26.22
CA ARG A 15 5.55 -29.42 27.05
C ARG A 15 4.48 -29.98 27.98
N GLU A 16 3.68 -29.12 28.60
CA GLU A 16 2.58 -29.55 29.48
C GLU A 16 1.47 -30.23 28.67
N ALA A 17 1.11 -29.68 27.51
CA ALA A 17 0.12 -30.25 26.61
C ALA A 17 0.53 -31.65 26.13
N LYS A 18 1.77 -31.80 25.63
CA LYS A 18 2.33 -33.10 25.24
C LYS A 18 2.42 -34.08 26.42
N SER A 19 2.75 -33.59 27.62
CA SER A 19 2.79 -34.42 28.82
C SER A 19 1.42 -35.04 29.13
N LEU A 20 0.33 -34.27 29.02
CA LEU A 20 -1.03 -34.76 29.25
C LEU A 20 -1.46 -35.79 28.21
N VAL A 21 -1.14 -35.58 26.94
CA VAL A 21 -1.44 -36.54 25.86
C VAL A 21 -0.74 -37.88 26.12
N ILE A 22 0.54 -37.85 26.50
CA ILE A 22 1.33 -39.07 26.81
C ILE A 22 0.83 -39.76 28.09
N LEU A 23 0.45 -39.00 29.11
CA LEU A 23 -0.10 -39.55 30.36
C LEU A 23 -1.50 -40.13 30.15
N SER A 24 -2.32 -39.57 29.26
CA SER A 24 -3.67 -40.07 29.01
C SER A 24 -3.70 -41.45 28.35
N SER A 25 -2.63 -41.80 27.63
CA SER A 25 -2.46 -43.10 26.97
C SER A 25 -1.74 -44.13 27.83
N SER A 26 -1.23 -43.74 29.01
CA SER A 26 -0.44 -44.59 29.90
C SER A 26 -1.07 -44.64 31.29
N LYS A 27 -1.25 -45.83 31.88
CA LYS A 27 -1.94 -45.96 33.18
C LYS A 27 -1.22 -45.19 34.31
N GLU A 28 0.10 -45.35 34.40
CA GLU A 28 0.97 -44.64 35.35
C GLU A 28 2.38 -44.50 34.74
N LEU A 29 3.01 -43.33 34.86
CA LEU A 29 4.39 -43.09 34.37
C LEU A 29 5.27 -42.43 35.43
N LYS A 30 6.57 -42.76 35.43
CA LYS A 30 7.57 -42.01 36.18
C LYS A 30 8.01 -40.79 35.37
N ALA A 31 8.43 -39.73 36.05
CA ALA A 31 8.95 -38.52 35.38
C ALA A 31 10.15 -38.81 34.46
N SER A 32 11.00 -39.79 34.80
CA SER A 32 12.10 -40.25 33.93
C SER A 32 11.63 -40.87 32.62
N ASP A 33 10.49 -41.57 32.65
CA ASP A 33 9.95 -42.27 31.50
C ASP A 33 9.20 -41.29 30.60
N LEU A 34 8.53 -40.30 31.21
CA LEU A 34 7.94 -39.17 30.49
C LEU A 34 9.01 -38.32 29.79
N ALA A 35 10.11 -38.00 30.47
CA ALA A 35 11.23 -37.26 29.89
C ALA A 35 11.82 -37.94 28.65
N LYS A 36 11.98 -39.28 28.70
CA LYS A 36 12.42 -40.08 27.54
C LYS A 36 11.43 -40.01 26.37
N LYS A 37 10.13 -40.08 26.64
CA LYS A 37 9.10 -39.99 25.60
C LYS A 37 8.96 -38.59 25.00
N LEU A 38 9.22 -37.54 25.78
CA LEU A 38 9.18 -36.15 25.34
C LEU A 38 10.49 -35.68 24.67
N GLY A 39 11.59 -36.44 24.81
CA GLY A 39 12.91 -36.00 24.35
C GLY A 39 13.47 -34.83 25.16
N THR A 40 13.09 -34.70 26.44
CA THR A 40 13.48 -33.58 27.31
C THR A 40 14.32 -34.04 28.51
N ASN A 41 14.91 -33.08 29.23
CA ASN A 41 15.59 -33.38 30.49
C ASN A 41 14.58 -33.84 31.57
N ARG A 42 15.04 -34.71 32.47
CA ARG A 42 14.29 -35.19 33.64
C ARG A 42 13.80 -34.05 34.53
N LEU A 43 14.59 -32.98 34.68
CA LEU A 43 14.21 -31.80 35.47
C LEU A 43 13.00 -31.07 34.87
N ASP A 44 13.00 -30.88 33.54
CA ASP A 44 11.90 -30.19 32.84
C ASP A 44 10.58 -30.98 32.87
N ALA A 45 10.68 -32.31 32.76
CA ALA A 45 9.53 -33.19 32.94
C ALA A 45 8.97 -33.09 34.36
N TYR A 46 9.84 -33.02 35.38
CA TYR A 46 9.43 -32.79 36.77
C TYR A 46 8.75 -31.43 36.98
N ASN A 47 9.28 -30.35 36.39
CA ASN A 47 8.68 -29.02 36.49
C ASN A 47 7.28 -28.98 35.86
N SER A 48 7.14 -29.58 34.68
CA SER A 48 5.85 -29.67 33.97
C SER A 48 4.84 -30.51 34.76
N LEU A 49 5.25 -31.69 35.25
CA LEU A 49 4.40 -32.55 36.08
C LEU A 49 4.03 -31.89 37.42
N SER A 50 4.96 -31.20 38.08
CA SER A 50 4.71 -30.48 39.33
C SER A 50 3.64 -29.42 39.14
N ARG A 51 3.78 -28.60 38.09
CA ARG A 51 2.79 -27.57 37.75
C ARG A 51 1.43 -28.18 37.38
N LEU A 52 1.40 -29.25 36.58
CA LEU A 52 0.17 -29.96 36.25
C LEU A 52 -0.51 -30.59 37.47
N THR A 53 0.26 -31.06 38.47
CA THR A 53 -0.30 -31.54 39.75
C THR A 53 -0.84 -30.40 40.61
N GLN A 54 -0.17 -29.25 40.66
CA GLN A 54 -0.66 -28.05 41.36
C GLN A 54 -1.98 -27.54 40.78
N ILE A 55 -2.14 -27.58 39.46
CA ILE A 55 -3.37 -27.20 38.77
C ILE A 55 -4.43 -28.33 38.90
N GLY A 56 -4.05 -29.51 39.37
CA GLY A 56 -4.96 -30.63 39.61
C GLY A 56 -5.36 -31.41 38.35
N LEU A 57 -4.60 -31.29 37.26
CA LEU A 57 -4.79 -32.05 36.03
C LEU A 57 -4.11 -33.42 36.08
N VAL A 58 -3.06 -33.56 36.90
CA VAL A 58 -2.32 -34.80 37.09
C VAL A 58 -2.36 -35.20 38.56
N ASN A 59 -2.56 -36.49 38.80
CA ASN A 59 -2.47 -37.10 40.13
C ASN A 59 -1.09 -37.74 40.31
N VAL A 60 -0.61 -37.77 41.55
CA VAL A 60 0.67 -38.35 41.91
C VAL A 60 0.51 -39.35 43.05
N THR A 61 1.19 -40.51 42.95
CA THR A 61 1.24 -41.49 44.05
C THR A 61 2.45 -41.24 44.93
N ALA A 62 2.30 -41.50 46.24
CA ALA A 62 3.38 -41.39 47.23
C ALA A 62 4.36 -42.58 47.22
N ASP A 63 4.46 -43.31 46.10
CA ASP A 63 5.41 -44.40 45.93
C ASP A 63 6.83 -43.89 45.66
N ARG A 64 7.83 -44.75 45.89
CA ARG A 64 9.21 -44.53 45.46
C ARG A 64 9.58 -45.57 44.39
N PRO A 65 9.71 -45.19 43.10
CA PRO A 65 9.63 -43.82 42.55
C PRO A 65 8.19 -43.31 42.41
N MET A 66 8.00 -41.99 42.51
CA MET A 66 6.71 -41.33 42.30
C MET A 66 6.18 -41.63 40.89
N LYS A 67 4.89 -41.92 40.80
CA LYS A 67 4.19 -42.13 39.53
C LYS A 67 3.09 -41.11 39.34
N PHE A 68 2.90 -40.74 38.09
CA PHE A 68 1.94 -39.74 37.65
C PHE A 68 0.90 -40.38 36.76
N SER A 69 -0.35 -39.98 36.92
CA SER A 69 -1.48 -40.43 36.11
C SER A 69 -2.49 -39.29 35.93
N CYS A 70 -3.30 -39.36 34.88
CA CYS A 70 -4.36 -38.39 34.65
C CYS A 70 -5.63 -39.10 34.15
N SER A 71 -6.76 -38.39 34.19
CA SER A 71 -7.99 -38.87 33.55
C SER A 71 -7.91 -38.72 32.03
N SER A 72 -8.94 -39.18 31.30
CA SER A 72 -9.01 -39.04 29.85
C SER A 72 -8.98 -37.58 29.40
N LEU A 73 -8.40 -37.30 28.23
CA LEU A 73 -8.26 -35.95 27.67
C LEU A 73 -9.56 -35.11 27.69
N PRO A 74 -10.74 -35.63 27.31
CA PRO A 74 -11.98 -34.83 27.34
C PRO A 74 -12.37 -34.37 28.76
N VAL A 75 -12.11 -35.21 29.78
CA VAL A 75 -12.42 -34.90 31.18
C VAL A 75 -11.45 -33.84 31.71
N LEU A 76 -10.16 -33.98 31.39
CA LEU A 76 -9.14 -32.99 31.74
C LEU A 76 -9.45 -31.63 31.13
N PHE A 77 -9.81 -31.61 29.84
CA PHE A 77 -10.10 -30.38 29.14
C PHE A 77 -11.35 -29.68 29.69
N LYS A 78 -12.44 -30.43 29.96
CA LYS A 78 -13.62 -29.87 30.64
C LYS A 78 -13.31 -29.29 32.01
N ARG A 79 -12.42 -29.94 32.77
CA ARG A 79 -11.98 -29.45 34.09
C ARG A 79 -11.18 -28.16 33.95
N LEU A 80 -10.25 -28.11 33.00
CA LEU A 80 -9.44 -26.91 32.72
C LEU A 80 -10.32 -25.70 32.37
N ILE A 81 -11.28 -25.88 31.46
CA ILE A 81 -12.25 -24.82 31.11
C ILE A 81 -13.02 -24.34 32.33
N LYS A 82 -13.50 -25.27 33.18
CA LYS A 82 -14.28 -24.92 34.38
C LYS A 82 -13.44 -24.08 35.36
N ASP A 83 -12.18 -24.47 35.58
CA ASP A 83 -11.28 -23.75 36.47
C ASP A 83 -10.92 -22.36 35.92
N GLN A 84 -10.74 -22.23 34.61
CA GLN A 84 -10.52 -20.93 33.95
C GLN A 84 -11.74 -20.01 34.04
N LYS A 85 -12.94 -20.50 33.76
CA LYS A 85 -14.18 -19.72 33.93
C LYS A 85 -14.34 -19.22 35.36
N SER A 86 -14.11 -20.10 36.34
CA SER A 86 -14.13 -19.73 37.77
C SER A 86 -13.09 -18.67 38.12
N ARG A 87 -11.88 -18.73 37.54
CA ARG A 87 -10.86 -17.69 37.69
C ARG A 87 -11.31 -16.35 37.11
N ILE A 88 -11.84 -16.36 35.89
CA ILE A 88 -12.37 -15.14 35.23
C ILE A 88 -13.46 -14.53 36.10
N ASP A 89 -14.47 -15.32 36.51
CA ASP A 89 -15.57 -14.84 37.36
C ASP A 89 -15.08 -14.23 38.68
N ARG A 90 -14.06 -14.82 39.32
CA ARG A 90 -13.47 -14.28 40.55
C ARG A 90 -12.74 -12.98 40.31
N THR A 91 -11.94 -12.89 39.25
CA THR A 91 -11.19 -11.68 38.90
C THR A 91 -12.15 -10.55 38.51
N THR A 92 -13.20 -10.85 37.74
CA THR A 92 -14.24 -9.88 37.38
C THR A 92 -14.96 -9.35 38.62
N LYS A 93 -15.38 -10.23 39.54
CA LYS A 93 -16.00 -9.80 40.80
C LYS A 93 -15.05 -9.00 41.70
N ALA A 94 -13.77 -9.38 41.73
CA ALA A 94 -12.76 -8.63 42.48
C ALA A 94 -12.54 -7.23 41.86
N PHE A 95 -12.52 -7.14 40.53
CA PHE A 95 -12.46 -5.88 39.81
C PHE A 95 -13.69 -5.02 40.11
N GLU A 96 -14.90 -5.54 39.95
CA GLU A 96 -16.15 -4.85 40.29
C GLU A 96 -16.17 -4.39 41.75
N SER A 97 -15.70 -5.23 42.68
CA SER A 97 -15.59 -4.88 44.10
C SER A 97 -14.61 -3.72 44.34
N ILE A 98 -13.45 -3.72 43.68
CA ILE A 98 -12.46 -2.64 43.77
C ILE A 98 -13.02 -1.36 43.16
N MET A 99 -13.65 -1.46 41.99
CA MET A 99 -14.25 -0.33 41.28
C MET A 99 -15.45 0.26 42.02
N SER A 100 -16.27 -0.56 42.68
CA SER A 100 -17.40 -0.10 43.50
C SER A 100 -16.98 0.67 44.76
N GLY A 101 -15.73 0.50 45.21
CA GLY A 101 -15.13 1.22 46.33
C GLY A 101 -14.28 2.43 45.91
N ALA A 102 -14.00 2.58 44.62
CA ALA A 102 -13.35 3.75 44.08
C ALA A 102 -14.39 4.88 43.97
N LYS A 103 -14.18 5.99 44.67
CA LYS A 103 -14.90 7.23 44.36
C LYS A 103 -14.59 7.58 42.90
N ASP A 104 -15.60 8.00 42.14
CA ASP A 104 -15.49 8.47 40.74
C ASP A 104 -14.30 9.42 40.48
N ASP A 105 -13.82 10.08 41.53
CA ASP A 105 -12.66 10.97 41.55
C ASP A 105 -11.30 10.32 41.15
N VAL A 106 -11.20 8.99 41.09
CA VAL A 106 -10.01 8.27 40.56
C VAL A 106 -10.19 7.84 39.10
N LEU A 107 -11.43 7.72 38.63
CA LEU A 107 -11.74 7.38 37.24
C LEU A 107 -11.61 8.59 36.30
N GLU A 108 -11.89 9.81 36.80
CA GLU A 108 -11.81 11.05 36.01
C GLU A 108 -10.42 11.72 35.99
N LYS A 109 -9.50 11.35 36.89
CA LYS A 109 -8.18 11.99 36.96
C LYS A 109 -7.18 11.59 35.86
N THR A 110 -7.61 10.82 34.86
CA THR A 110 -6.82 10.58 33.64
C THR A 110 -7.14 11.53 32.50
N SER A 111 -8.15 12.40 32.63
CA SER A 111 -8.60 13.28 31.54
C SER A 111 -8.22 14.76 31.71
N ALA A 112 -7.43 15.10 32.74
CA ALA A 112 -7.08 16.49 33.01
C ALA A 112 -5.68 16.70 33.62
N SER A 113 -4.73 15.79 33.39
CA SER A 113 -3.31 16.16 33.47
C SER A 113 -2.92 16.70 32.10
N GLY A 114 -2.80 18.02 31.99
CA GLY A 114 -2.18 18.68 30.86
C GLY A 114 -0.73 18.24 30.73
N GLU A 115 -0.51 17.18 29.98
CA GLU A 115 0.73 16.88 29.27
C GLU A 115 0.40 15.84 28.20
N SER A 116 0.72 16.22 26.97
CA SER A 116 0.66 15.46 25.72
C SER A 116 1.63 14.26 25.77
N ASP A 117 1.45 13.34 26.71
CA ASP A 117 2.28 12.15 26.77
C ASP A 117 1.80 11.15 25.72
N ALA A 118 2.52 11.15 24.60
CA ALA A 118 2.35 10.19 23.53
C ALA A 118 2.49 8.77 24.10
N LYS A 119 1.46 7.94 23.91
CA LYS A 119 1.46 6.54 24.36
C LYS A 119 1.91 5.64 23.23
N PHE A 120 2.86 4.77 23.52
CA PHE A 120 3.39 3.79 22.57
C PHE A 120 3.20 2.38 23.12
N ALA A 121 2.70 1.47 22.28
CA ALA A 121 2.59 0.05 22.60
C ALA A 121 3.01 -0.79 21.39
N VAL A 122 3.69 -1.91 21.63
CA VAL A 122 4.04 -2.86 20.57
C VAL A 122 3.12 -4.07 20.68
N LEU A 123 2.39 -4.35 19.60
CA LEU A 123 1.57 -5.55 19.45
C LEU A 123 2.34 -6.58 18.65
N LYS A 124 2.40 -7.81 19.16
CA LYS A 124 2.96 -8.96 18.46
C LYS A 124 1.88 -10.00 18.21
N GLY A 125 1.75 -10.45 16.97
CA GLY A 125 0.78 -11.42 16.51
C GLY A 125 -0.38 -10.78 15.74
N ARG A 126 -0.66 -11.31 14.55
CA ARG A 126 -1.72 -10.82 13.65
C ARG A 126 -3.09 -10.70 14.31
N GLU A 127 -3.46 -11.69 15.12
CA GLU A 127 -4.75 -11.71 15.83
C GLU A 127 -4.93 -10.47 16.70
N TYR A 128 -3.91 -10.08 17.46
CA TYR A 128 -3.96 -8.89 18.32
C TYR A 128 -3.97 -7.60 17.51
N ILE A 129 -3.23 -7.54 16.41
CA ILE A 129 -3.19 -6.40 15.50
C ILE A 129 -4.58 -6.19 14.87
N GLN A 130 -5.18 -7.24 14.31
CA GLN A 130 -6.51 -7.17 13.70
C GLN A 130 -7.59 -6.84 14.74
N LYS A 131 -7.50 -7.41 15.95
CA LYS A 131 -8.40 -7.02 17.04
C LYS A 131 -8.30 -5.53 17.35
N ARG A 132 -7.07 -4.99 17.44
CA ARG A 132 -6.87 -3.56 17.68
C ARG A 132 -7.42 -2.69 16.56
N ILE A 133 -7.26 -3.12 15.30
CA ILE A 133 -7.86 -2.43 14.15
C ILE A 133 -9.39 -2.43 14.27
N GLY A 134 -10.00 -3.55 14.68
CA GLY A 134 -11.45 -3.63 14.92
C GLY A 134 -11.91 -2.67 16.03
N GLU A 135 -11.20 -2.62 17.16
CA GLU A 135 -11.47 -1.66 18.24
C GLU A 135 -11.39 -0.20 17.76
N LEU A 136 -10.32 0.17 17.03
CA LEU A 136 -10.19 1.53 16.49
C LEU A 136 -11.25 1.86 15.44
N SER A 137 -11.68 0.87 14.64
CA SER A 137 -12.75 1.05 13.65
C SER A 137 -14.11 1.24 14.33
N HIS A 138 -14.33 0.55 15.44
CA HIS A 138 -15.53 0.72 16.27
C HIS A 138 -15.59 2.12 16.89
N ASP A 139 -14.46 2.59 17.42
CA ASP A 139 -14.34 3.88 18.10
C ASP A 139 -14.21 5.07 17.12
N ALA A 140 -14.13 4.81 15.80
CA ALA A 140 -13.96 5.85 14.80
C ALA A 140 -15.21 6.73 14.66
N GLU A 141 -15.00 8.05 14.66
CA GLU A 141 -16.06 9.07 14.57
C GLU A 141 -16.01 9.89 13.27
N GLU A 142 -14.83 10.22 12.74
CA GLU A 142 -14.67 11.11 11.59
C GLU A 142 -14.06 10.39 10.38
N GLN A 143 -12.91 9.76 10.57
CA GLN A 143 -12.12 9.20 9.47
C GLN A 143 -11.32 7.98 9.89
N LEU A 144 -11.34 6.97 9.01
CA LEU A 144 -10.53 5.76 9.13
C LEU A 144 -9.74 5.53 7.83
N ILE A 145 -8.41 5.54 7.92
CA ILE A 145 -7.54 5.28 6.75
C ILE A 145 -6.77 3.99 6.98
N LEU A 146 -6.86 3.04 6.04
CA LEU A 146 -6.17 1.75 6.09
C LEU A 146 -5.21 1.62 4.92
N PHE A 147 -3.92 1.40 5.21
CA PHE A 147 -2.88 1.09 4.23
C PHE A 147 -2.54 -0.40 4.34
N LEU A 148 -2.94 -1.15 3.32
CA LEU A 148 -2.91 -2.62 3.30
C LEU A 148 -1.95 -3.13 2.22
N GLY A 149 -1.04 -4.04 2.58
CA GLY A 149 -0.19 -4.71 1.60
C GLY A 149 -0.98 -5.69 0.71
N LYS A 150 -0.28 -6.42 -0.17
CA LYS A 150 -0.87 -7.40 -1.12
C LYS A 150 -1.93 -8.33 -0.52
N PHE A 151 -1.68 -8.77 0.72
CA PHE A 151 -2.54 -9.69 1.47
C PHE A 151 -3.24 -9.05 2.67
N GLY A 152 -3.10 -7.73 2.89
CA GLY A 152 -3.71 -7.05 4.03
C GLY A 152 -5.23 -7.15 4.02
N ILE A 153 -5.86 -6.99 2.84
CA ILE A 153 -7.32 -7.16 2.69
C ILE A 153 -7.78 -8.58 3.03
N LEU A 154 -7.01 -9.60 2.67
CA LEU A 154 -7.30 -10.98 3.03
C LEU A 154 -7.29 -11.18 4.55
N HIS A 155 -6.34 -10.54 5.25
CA HIS A 155 -6.24 -10.63 6.72
C HIS A 155 -7.39 -9.89 7.39
N LEU A 156 -7.78 -8.72 6.87
CA LEU A 156 -8.91 -7.96 7.35
C LEU A 156 -10.21 -8.76 7.23
N CYS A 157 -10.53 -9.27 6.04
CA CYS A 157 -11.73 -10.06 5.76
C CYS A 157 -11.80 -11.41 6.48
N ARG A 158 -10.67 -11.93 6.98
CA ARG A 158 -10.63 -13.15 7.81
C ARG A 158 -10.70 -12.88 9.30
N SER A 159 -10.77 -11.62 9.70
CA SER A 159 -10.86 -11.19 11.08
C SER A 159 -12.21 -10.50 11.33
N PRO A 160 -12.67 -10.42 12.58
CA PRO A 160 -13.87 -9.65 12.92
C PRO A 160 -13.77 -8.15 12.60
N ALA A 161 -12.56 -7.63 12.34
CA ALA A 161 -12.36 -6.21 12.07
C ALA A 161 -13.06 -5.74 10.80
N ILE A 162 -13.32 -6.61 9.82
CA ILE A 162 -14.07 -6.23 8.61
C ILE A 162 -15.50 -5.76 8.92
N GLU A 163 -16.15 -6.40 9.91
CA GLU A 163 -17.50 -6.02 10.33
C GLU A 163 -17.50 -4.64 10.98
N GLU A 164 -16.50 -4.34 11.81
CA GLU A 164 -16.35 -3.03 12.44
C GLU A 164 -15.99 -1.92 11.44
N VAL A 165 -15.14 -2.21 10.44
CA VAL A 165 -14.82 -1.27 9.35
C VAL A 165 -16.07 -0.95 8.53
N ASN A 166 -16.86 -1.96 8.16
CA ASN A 166 -18.11 -1.76 7.42
C ASN A 166 -19.14 -1.02 8.27
N SER A 167 -19.26 -1.36 9.56
CA SER A 167 -20.11 -0.64 10.51
C SER A 167 -19.71 0.83 10.63
N ALA A 168 -18.41 1.15 10.65
CA ALA A 168 -17.94 2.54 10.64
C ALA A 168 -18.39 3.29 9.39
N ALA A 169 -18.26 2.66 8.23
CA ALA A 169 -18.72 3.21 6.96
C ALA A 169 -20.25 3.44 6.94
N GLU A 170 -21.03 2.52 7.53
CA GLU A 170 -22.49 2.66 7.69
C GLU A 170 -22.88 3.80 8.64
N ARG A 171 -22.07 4.04 9.69
CA ARG A 171 -22.26 5.19 10.61
C ARG A 171 -21.95 6.54 9.94
N GLY A 172 -21.38 6.55 8.73
CA GLY A 172 -21.02 7.75 7.98
C GLY A 172 -19.57 8.21 8.19
N VAL A 173 -18.72 7.38 8.82
CA VAL A 173 -17.28 7.63 8.94
C VAL A 173 -16.65 7.56 7.56
N VAL A 174 -15.74 8.48 7.23
CA VAL A 174 -15.02 8.46 5.95
C VAL A 174 -13.94 7.38 5.98
N VAL A 175 -14.22 6.24 5.33
CA VAL A 175 -13.29 5.11 5.28
C VAL A 175 -12.53 5.09 3.95
N LYS A 176 -11.20 5.12 4.02
CA LYS A 176 -10.29 5.07 2.88
C LYS A 176 -9.34 3.88 2.98
N VAL A 177 -9.32 3.03 1.95
CA VAL A 177 -8.47 1.83 1.91
C VAL A 177 -7.48 1.94 0.76
N LEU A 178 -6.21 2.15 1.06
CA LEU A 178 -5.13 2.06 0.07
C LEU A 178 -4.57 0.65 0.09
N SER A 179 -4.49 0.00 -1.06
CA SER A 179 -3.92 -1.34 -1.12
C SER A 179 -3.11 -1.65 -2.37
N GLN A 180 -2.13 -2.54 -2.23
CA GLN A 180 -1.46 -3.14 -3.36
C GLN A 180 -2.32 -4.30 -3.88
N LEU A 181 -2.90 -4.16 -5.06
CA LEU A 181 -3.78 -5.18 -5.64
C LEU A 181 -2.98 -6.39 -6.11
N ASP A 182 -3.55 -7.58 -5.94
CA ASP A 182 -3.03 -8.84 -6.43
C ASP A 182 -4.20 -9.68 -6.95
N ARG A 183 -4.01 -10.37 -8.09
CA ARG A 183 -5.04 -11.23 -8.70
C ARG A 183 -5.68 -12.20 -7.70
N ARG A 184 -4.95 -12.67 -6.69
CA ARG A 184 -5.43 -13.62 -5.68
C ARG A 184 -6.31 -12.96 -4.60
N THR A 185 -6.21 -11.65 -4.42
CA THR A 185 -6.89 -10.92 -3.33
C THR A 185 -8.01 -9.99 -3.79
N LEU A 186 -8.13 -9.72 -5.10
CA LEU A 186 -9.16 -8.84 -5.67
C LEU A 186 -10.59 -9.09 -5.15
N ARG A 187 -11.00 -10.37 -5.06
CA ARG A 187 -12.35 -10.76 -4.60
C ARG A 187 -12.68 -10.36 -3.14
N PHE A 188 -11.67 -10.02 -2.33
CA PHE A 188 -11.91 -9.64 -0.93
C PHE A 188 -12.33 -8.19 -0.80
N PHE A 189 -12.02 -7.33 -1.78
CA PHE A 189 -12.49 -5.94 -1.77
C PHE A 189 -14.01 -5.84 -1.94
N ASP A 190 -14.64 -6.83 -2.58
CA ASP A 190 -16.11 -6.91 -2.71
C ASP A 190 -16.85 -7.14 -1.38
N GLN A 191 -16.12 -7.39 -0.28
CA GLN A 191 -16.67 -7.52 1.07
C GLN A 191 -16.70 -6.19 1.85
N LEU A 192 -16.10 -5.14 1.31
CA LEU A 192 -16.17 -3.79 1.89
C LEU A 192 -17.52 -3.15 1.57
N HIS A 193 -17.99 -2.29 2.47
CA HIS A 193 -19.20 -1.51 2.26
C HIS A 193 -19.04 -0.55 1.05
N GLU A 194 -20.13 -0.28 0.33
CA GLU A 194 -20.12 0.48 -0.94
C GLU A 194 -19.60 1.93 -0.79
N SER A 195 -19.68 2.51 0.41
CA SER A 195 -19.15 3.85 0.70
C SER A 195 -17.65 3.88 1.00
N VAL A 196 -17.00 2.73 1.12
CA VAL A 196 -15.55 2.66 1.36
C VAL A 196 -14.82 3.01 0.07
N GLU A 197 -14.03 4.09 0.10
CA GLU A 197 -13.17 4.43 -1.02
C GLU A 197 -11.96 3.49 -1.03
N VAL A 198 -11.69 2.87 -2.17
CA VAL A 198 -10.54 1.96 -2.32
C VAL A 198 -9.65 2.46 -3.45
N ARG A 199 -8.34 2.56 -3.18
CA ARG A 199 -7.33 2.91 -4.17
C ARG A 199 -6.17 1.94 -4.20
N HIS A 200 -5.51 1.89 -5.34
CA HIS A 200 -4.34 1.07 -5.62
C HIS A 200 -3.06 1.90 -5.72
N SER A 201 -2.00 1.41 -5.06
CA SER A 201 -0.63 1.86 -5.29
C SER A 201 0.32 0.67 -5.20
N ASP A 202 1.36 0.67 -6.03
CA ASP A 202 2.46 -0.30 -5.98
C ASP A 202 3.55 0.12 -4.97
N GLU A 203 3.61 1.40 -4.60
CA GLU A 203 4.63 2.01 -3.74
C GLU A 203 4.16 2.18 -2.29
N ILE A 204 3.71 1.10 -1.66
CA ILE A 204 3.25 1.13 -0.26
C ILE A 204 4.36 0.65 0.67
N ASN A 205 5.19 1.58 1.12
CA ASN A 205 6.32 1.29 2.03
C ASN A 205 5.94 1.32 3.51
N SER A 206 4.79 1.89 3.86
CA SER A 206 4.29 1.96 5.24
C SER A 206 2.88 1.40 5.27
N LEU A 207 2.68 0.32 6.03
CA LEU A 207 1.38 -0.31 6.23
C LEU A 207 0.85 0.07 7.60
N GLY A 208 -0.47 0.21 7.72
CA GLY A 208 -1.06 0.61 8.98
C GLY A 208 -2.48 1.13 8.90
N VAL A 209 -2.96 1.61 10.03
CA VAL A 209 -4.29 2.20 10.18
C VAL A 209 -4.19 3.50 10.96
N LEU A 210 -4.90 4.52 10.52
CA LEU A 210 -5.06 5.81 11.19
C LEU A 210 -6.55 5.99 11.52
N GLN A 211 -6.85 6.39 12.76
CA GLN A 211 -8.18 6.73 13.24
C GLN A 211 -8.20 8.18 13.77
N ASP A 212 -9.13 8.99 13.25
CA ASP A 212 -9.52 10.32 13.76
C ASP A 212 -8.37 11.23 14.20
N PHE A 213 -7.24 11.21 13.47
CA PHE A 213 -6.04 12.01 13.79
C PHE A 213 -5.49 11.84 15.21
N SER A 214 -5.82 10.74 15.89
CA SER A 214 -5.48 10.53 17.30
C SER A 214 -4.71 9.24 17.53
N ASN A 215 -5.04 8.18 16.79
CA ASN A 215 -4.45 6.86 16.94
C ASN A 215 -3.89 6.34 15.61
N VAL A 216 -2.67 5.82 15.65
CA VAL A 216 -2.02 5.12 14.53
C VAL A 216 -1.61 3.72 14.95
N VAL A 217 -1.88 2.75 14.08
CA VAL A 217 -1.30 1.40 14.13
C VAL A 217 -0.38 1.27 12.93
N GLN A 218 0.92 1.33 13.13
CA GLN A 218 1.92 1.16 12.07
C GLN A 218 2.48 -0.26 12.10
N PHE A 219 2.45 -0.98 11.00
CA PHE A 219 3.04 -2.31 10.91
C PHE A 219 4.57 -2.18 10.81
N LEU A 220 5.28 -2.86 11.70
CA LEU A 220 6.73 -2.95 11.71
C LEU A 220 7.22 -4.14 10.89
N PHE A 221 6.47 -5.24 10.96
CA PHE A 221 6.77 -6.47 10.24
C PHE A 221 5.48 -7.21 9.92
N VAL A 222 5.37 -7.70 8.68
CA VAL A 222 4.29 -8.58 8.23
C VAL A 222 4.93 -9.81 7.62
N GLU A 223 4.55 -10.98 8.11
CA GLU A 223 5.03 -12.26 7.61
C GLU A 223 4.67 -12.44 6.13
N SER A 224 5.64 -12.84 5.30
CA SER A 224 5.45 -13.02 3.86
C SER A 224 4.43 -14.12 3.53
N ASN A 225 4.25 -15.09 4.43
CA ASN A 225 3.25 -16.15 4.26
C ASN A 225 1.85 -15.63 4.61
N PRO A 226 0.95 -15.49 3.62
CA PRO A 226 -0.36 -14.87 3.84
C PRO A 226 -1.31 -15.74 4.67
N VAL A 227 -1.11 -17.05 4.71
CA VAL A 227 -2.01 -18.02 5.35
C VAL A 227 -1.49 -18.57 6.68
N GLY A 228 -0.32 -18.10 7.14
CA GLY A 228 0.21 -18.42 8.47
C GLY A 228 -0.63 -17.84 9.61
N ARG A 229 -0.36 -18.27 10.84
CA ARG A 229 -0.97 -17.67 12.05
C ARG A 229 -0.44 -16.25 12.33
N GLY A 230 0.56 -15.76 11.59
CA GLY A 230 1.09 -14.40 11.71
C GLY A 230 1.69 -14.14 13.10
N ARG A 231 2.38 -15.13 13.69
CA ARG A 231 2.95 -15.03 15.05
C ARG A 231 4.09 -14.03 15.13
N GLU A 232 4.77 -13.79 14.01
CA GLU A 232 5.85 -12.82 13.91
C GLU A 232 5.40 -11.44 13.47
N ASP A 233 4.14 -11.27 13.03
CA ASP A 233 3.59 -9.97 12.69
C ASP A 233 3.71 -9.02 13.89
N ALA A 234 4.18 -7.80 13.65
CA ALA A 234 4.39 -6.82 14.70
C ALA A 234 3.91 -5.45 14.25
N ALA A 235 3.24 -4.73 15.15
CA ALA A 235 2.77 -3.37 14.91
C ALA A 235 3.07 -2.46 16.11
N LEU A 236 3.36 -1.21 15.83
CA LEU A 236 3.45 -0.12 16.79
C LEU A 236 2.11 0.60 16.84
N VAL A 237 1.54 0.72 18.04
CA VAL A 237 0.35 1.52 18.31
C VAL A 237 0.81 2.82 18.95
N VAL A 238 0.43 3.94 18.36
CA VAL A 238 0.77 5.29 18.81
C VAL A 238 -0.51 6.07 19.05
N SER A 239 -0.70 6.57 20.26
CA SER A 239 -1.76 7.53 20.59
C SER A 239 -1.12 8.88 20.84
N SER A 240 -1.14 9.73 19.81
CA SER A 240 -0.57 11.08 19.82
C SER A 240 -1.12 11.87 18.64
N GLU A 241 -1.70 13.03 18.90
CA GLU A 241 -2.23 13.92 17.86
C GLU A 241 -1.13 14.43 16.93
N VAL A 242 0.04 14.79 17.46
CA VAL A 242 1.17 15.29 16.67
C VAL A 242 1.65 14.22 15.68
N PHE A 243 1.88 12.99 16.17
CA PHE A 243 2.30 11.89 15.31
C PHE A 243 1.23 11.53 14.28
N SER A 244 -0.03 11.48 14.70
CA SER A 244 -1.15 11.10 13.84
C SER A 244 -1.39 12.11 12.72
N ASN A 245 -1.24 13.41 12.98
CA ASN A 245 -1.32 14.46 11.97
C ASN A 245 -0.19 14.34 10.92
N SER A 246 1.06 14.20 11.36
CA SER A 246 2.17 13.99 10.41
C SER A 246 2.01 12.69 9.63
N HIS A 247 1.49 11.63 10.25
CA HIS A 247 1.22 10.37 9.56
C HIS A 247 0.07 10.49 8.57
N HIS A 248 -0.98 11.25 8.90
CA HIS A 248 -2.08 11.57 7.99
C HIS A 248 -1.57 12.30 6.74
N GLU A 249 -0.75 13.35 6.88
CA GLU A 249 -0.20 14.08 5.74
C GLU A 249 0.59 13.15 4.80
N PHE A 250 1.42 12.28 5.38
CA PHE A 250 2.14 11.25 4.63
C PHE A 250 1.19 10.30 3.90
N MET A 251 0.19 9.75 4.59
CA MET A 251 -0.80 8.84 3.99
C MET A 251 -1.59 9.55 2.87
N MET A 252 -2.02 10.79 3.09
CA MET A 252 -2.78 11.53 2.10
C MET A 252 -1.93 11.89 0.87
N ALA A 253 -0.63 12.14 1.02
CA ALA A 253 0.26 12.34 -0.12
C ALA A 253 0.32 11.09 -1.03
N VAL A 254 0.37 9.89 -0.44
CA VAL A 254 0.35 8.62 -1.19
C VAL A 254 -1.05 8.37 -1.77
N TRP A 255 -2.11 8.55 -0.98
CA TRP A 255 -3.51 8.40 -1.39
C TRP A 255 -3.85 9.26 -2.60
N ASN A 256 -3.39 10.52 -2.58
CA ASN A 256 -3.66 11.46 -3.63
C ASN A 256 -2.98 11.10 -4.93
N ARG A 257 -1.91 10.28 -4.92
CA ARG A 257 -1.21 9.76 -6.12
C ARG A 257 -1.75 8.41 -6.59
N ALA A 258 -2.44 7.68 -5.73
CA ALA A 258 -2.98 6.35 -5.99
C ALA A 258 -4.08 6.36 -7.06
N VAL A 259 -4.27 5.19 -7.68
CA VAL A 259 -5.25 4.92 -8.74
C VAL A 259 -6.55 4.39 -8.12
N ASP A 260 -7.70 4.73 -8.68
CA ASP A 260 -8.98 4.17 -8.24
C ASP A 260 -9.06 2.64 -8.43
N LEU A 261 -9.76 1.93 -7.54
CA LEU A 261 -9.91 0.48 -7.59
C LEU A 261 -10.48 -0.02 -8.93
N GLU A 262 -11.48 0.65 -9.50
CA GLU A 262 -12.13 0.17 -10.73
C GLU A 262 -11.22 0.31 -11.95
N SER A 263 -10.45 1.40 -12.02
CA SER A 263 -9.39 1.55 -13.02
C SER A 263 -8.29 0.50 -12.81
N ALA A 264 -7.82 0.33 -11.58
CA ALA A 264 -6.75 -0.61 -11.27
C ALA A 264 -7.15 -2.07 -11.49
N LYS A 265 -8.41 -2.45 -11.24
CA LYS A 265 -8.95 -3.80 -11.51
C LYS A 265 -8.75 -4.20 -12.97
N LYS A 266 -9.00 -3.29 -13.93
CA LYS A 266 -8.83 -3.57 -15.37
C LYS A 266 -7.40 -3.96 -15.72
N ARG A 267 -6.39 -3.41 -15.04
CA ARG A 267 -4.99 -3.82 -15.19
C ARG A 267 -4.78 -5.30 -14.92
N PHE A 268 -5.48 -5.84 -13.92
CA PHE A 268 -5.34 -7.24 -13.51
C PHE A 268 -6.35 -8.19 -14.18
N THR A 269 -7.52 -7.72 -14.60
CA THR A 269 -8.58 -8.55 -15.20
C THR A 269 -8.59 -8.50 -16.73
N GLU A 270 -8.45 -7.31 -17.31
CA GLU A 270 -8.52 -7.06 -18.76
C GLU A 270 -7.14 -6.87 -19.39
N GLU A 271 -6.10 -6.79 -18.56
CA GLU A 271 -4.72 -6.63 -19.03
C GLU A 271 -4.51 -5.32 -19.81
N ARG A 272 -5.21 -4.26 -19.37
CA ARG A 272 -5.14 -2.91 -19.92
C ARG A 272 -4.85 -1.89 -18.83
N ILE A 273 -3.99 -0.92 -19.14
CA ILE A 273 -3.77 0.21 -18.24
C ILE A 273 -4.81 1.30 -18.57
N VAL A 274 -5.46 1.84 -17.54
CA VAL A 274 -6.51 2.88 -17.68
C VAL A 274 -6.40 3.94 -16.59
N ASP A 275 -5.21 4.05 -16.00
CA ASP A 275 -4.98 5.01 -14.92
C ASP A 275 -5.05 6.44 -15.46
N PRO A 276 -5.52 7.40 -14.65
CA PRO A 276 -5.59 8.78 -15.08
C PRO A 276 -4.19 9.37 -15.27
N LEU A 277 -3.97 9.98 -16.44
CA LEU A 277 -2.79 10.79 -16.72
C LEU A 277 -2.82 12.07 -15.89
N ARG A 278 -1.69 12.37 -15.23
CA ARG A 278 -1.52 13.61 -14.45
C ARG A 278 -0.55 14.51 -15.19
N LEU A 279 -1.08 15.64 -15.67
CA LEU A 279 -0.29 16.65 -16.33
C LEU A 279 0.12 17.71 -15.31
N THR A 280 1.41 17.99 -15.23
CA THR A 280 1.92 19.18 -14.55
C THR A 280 1.84 20.34 -15.51
N VAL A 281 0.99 21.31 -15.22
CA VAL A 281 0.88 22.52 -16.03
C VAL A 281 1.86 23.55 -15.48
N GLY A 282 2.89 23.88 -16.26
CA GLY A 282 3.79 25.01 -16.07
C GLY A 282 4.53 25.11 -14.72
N GLU A 283 5.42 26.09 -14.63
CA GLU A 283 6.03 26.55 -13.38
C GLU A 283 5.90 28.08 -13.29
N GLY A 284 5.84 28.64 -12.08
CA GLY A 284 5.76 30.08 -11.85
C GLY A 284 4.36 30.62 -11.54
N SER A 285 4.22 31.95 -11.54
CA SER A 285 2.96 32.62 -11.25
C SER A 285 2.08 32.67 -12.50
N PHE A 286 1.04 31.85 -12.54
CA PHE A 286 0.01 31.94 -13.59
C PHE A 286 -0.62 33.33 -13.68
N LEU A 287 -0.66 34.08 -12.58
CA LEU A 287 -1.14 35.45 -12.58
C LEU A 287 -0.20 36.37 -13.36
N GLU A 288 1.12 36.22 -13.22
CA GLU A 288 2.10 36.99 -14.00
C GLU A 288 2.08 36.57 -15.47
N GLN A 289 2.05 35.27 -15.76
CA GLN A 289 1.94 34.77 -17.13
C GLN A 289 0.67 35.27 -17.82
N PHE A 290 -0.45 35.23 -17.10
CA PHE A 290 -1.71 35.78 -17.60
C PHE A 290 -1.63 37.28 -17.81
N ARG A 291 -0.94 38.03 -16.94
CA ARG A 291 -0.72 39.47 -17.13
C ARG A 291 0.14 39.76 -18.35
N ASP A 292 1.22 39.02 -18.56
CA ASP A 292 2.10 39.16 -19.72
C ASP A 292 1.34 38.83 -21.02
N ALA A 293 0.52 37.78 -21.02
CA ALA A 293 -0.36 37.43 -22.14
C ALA A 293 -1.40 38.52 -22.44
N LEU A 294 -1.83 39.27 -21.42
CA LEU A 294 -2.72 40.43 -21.57
C LEU A 294 -1.98 41.76 -21.80
N ASP A 295 -0.65 41.75 -21.92
CA ASP A 295 0.22 42.94 -22.02
C ASP A 295 0.01 43.94 -20.85
N PHE A 296 -0.22 43.42 -19.64
CA PHE A 296 -0.52 44.18 -18.43
C PHE A 296 0.70 44.28 -17.49
N SER A 297 1.42 45.40 -17.61
CA SER A 297 2.66 45.68 -16.86
C SER A 297 2.49 46.47 -15.55
N GLY A 298 1.26 46.85 -15.15
CA GLY A 298 1.03 47.68 -13.96
C GLY A 298 1.08 46.93 -12.63
N GLU A 299 1.58 47.55 -11.56
CA GLU A 299 1.45 47.00 -10.20
C GLU A 299 -0.03 46.93 -9.78
N LEU A 300 -0.42 45.87 -9.06
CA LEU A 300 -1.75 45.81 -8.47
C LEU A 300 -1.86 46.93 -7.43
N PRO A 301 -2.93 47.74 -7.42
CA PRO A 301 -3.08 48.78 -6.41
C PRO A 301 -3.13 48.17 -5.01
N ASP A 302 -2.23 48.59 -4.12
CA ASP A 302 -2.22 48.17 -2.72
C ASP A 302 -3.34 48.82 -1.88
N GLU A 303 -3.98 49.87 -2.42
CA GLU A 303 -5.10 50.58 -1.80
C GLU A 303 -6.30 50.63 -2.75
N ASP A 304 -7.50 50.69 -2.16
CA ASP A 304 -8.77 50.71 -2.87
C ASP A 304 -8.87 51.99 -3.74
N THR A 305 -8.63 51.84 -5.03
CA THR A 305 -8.59 52.97 -5.97
C THR A 305 -10.02 53.41 -6.33
N PRO A 306 -10.35 54.72 -6.26
CA PRO A 306 -11.66 55.20 -6.67
C PRO A 306 -11.98 54.84 -8.13
N PHE A 307 -13.24 54.50 -8.40
CA PHE A 307 -13.69 54.15 -9.75
C PHE A 307 -13.35 55.27 -10.76
N ASN A 308 -12.46 54.95 -11.72
CA ASN A 308 -12.11 55.83 -12.83
C ASN A 308 -12.81 55.38 -14.13
N PRO A 309 -13.77 56.16 -14.66
CA PRO A 309 -14.49 55.84 -15.90
C PRO A 309 -13.58 55.69 -17.12
N GLU A 310 -12.48 56.44 -17.20
CA GLU A 310 -11.55 56.37 -18.34
C GLU A 310 -10.74 55.08 -18.32
N SER A 311 -10.19 54.71 -17.14
CA SER A 311 -9.48 53.44 -16.95
C SER A 311 -10.39 52.21 -17.16
N PHE A 312 -11.67 52.31 -16.77
CA PHE A 312 -12.67 51.27 -17.05
C PHE A 312 -12.92 51.12 -18.57
N LEU A 313 -13.01 52.23 -19.30
CA LEU A 313 -13.20 52.21 -20.75
C LEU A 313 -11.96 51.69 -21.49
N GLU A 314 -10.75 52.03 -21.05
CA GLU A 314 -9.50 51.52 -21.63
C GLU A 314 -9.29 50.03 -21.36
N SER A 315 -9.48 49.58 -20.11
CA SER A 315 -9.41 48.16 -19.75
C SER A 315 -10.48 47.33 -20.45
N SER A 316 -11.68 47.85 -20.65
CA SER A 316 -12.73 47.18 -21.43
C SER A 316 -12.36 46.97 -22.91
N LYS A 317 -11.49 47.80 -23.48
CA LYS A 317 -10.99 47.65 -24.84
C LYS A 317 -9.79 46.70 -24.91
N GLY A 318 -8.84 46.81 -23.97
CA GLY A 318 -7.65 45.93 -23.91
C GLY A 318 -7.97 44.48 -23.57
N ILE A 319 -8.80 44.24 -22.54
CA ILE A 319 -9.23 42.89 -22.14
C ILE A 319 -10.00 42.19 -23.27
N ASN A 320 -10.77 42.94 -24.07
CA ASN A 320 -11.50 42.37 -25.21
C ASN A 320 -10.56 41.91 -26.34
N GLN A 321 -9.47 42.62 -26.61
CA GLN A 321 -8.49 42.22 -27.64
C GLN A 321 -7.67 41.01 -27.20
N ALA A 322 -7.19 41.00 -25.96
CA ALA A 322 -6.39 39.89 -25.47
C ALA A 322 -7.25 38.63 -25.21
N ARG A 323 -8.51 38.77 -24.77
CA ARG A 323 -9.48 37.65 -24.78
C ARG A 323 -9.81 37.17 -26.19
N ALA A 324 -9.92 38.06 -27.17
CA ALA A 324 -10.13 37.65 -28.56
C ALA A 324 -8.93 36.89 -29.12
N ALA A 325 -7.70 37.25 -28.74
CA ALA A 325 -6.49 36.51 -29.10
C ALA A 325 -6.44 35.10 -28.45
N LEU A 326 -6.86 34.97 -27.19
CA LEU A 326 -6.99 33.68 -26.51
C LEU A 326 -8.17 32.84 -27.04
N GLN A 327 -9.21 33.47 -27.57
CA GLN A 327 -10.40 32.80 -28.11
C GLN A 327 -10.16 32.12 -29.46
N ASP A 328 -9.08 32.49 -30.18
CA ASP A 328 -8.70 31.84 -31.44
C ASP A 328 -8.31 30.36 -31.23
N GLY A 329 -8.02 29.95 -29.99
CA GLY A 329 -7.84 28.55 -29.60
C GLY A 329 -6.61 27.88 -30.22
N SER A 330 -5.66 28.67 -30.71
CA SER A 330 -4.42 28.18 -31.30
C SER A 330 -3.50 27.55 -30.24
N VAL A 331 -2.58 26.70 -30.69
CA VAL A 331 -1.53 26.08 -29.86
C VAL A 331 -0.74 27.15 -29.10
N PHE A 332 -0.51 28.29 -29.74
CA PHE A 332 0.14 29.47 -29.16
C PHE A 332 -0.61 30.05 -27.95
N SER A 333 -1.95 30.08 -27.99
CA SER A 333 -2.76 30.63 -26.89
C SER A 333 -2.65 29.80 -25.59
N LEU A 334 -2.50 28.48 -25.72
CA LEU A 334 -2.30 27.58 -24.59
C LEU A 334 -0.88 27.71 -24.02
N HIS A 335 0.12 27.89 -24.89
CA HIS A 335 1.49 28.18 -24.47
C HIS A 335 1.58 29.50 -23.67
N GLN A 336 0.85 30.54 -24.08
CA GLN A 336 0.76 31.80 -23.32
C GLN A 336 0.16 31.65 -21.92
N LEU A 337 -0.67 30.61 -21.69
CA LEU A 337 -1.22 30.28 -20.38
C LEU A 337 -0.29 29.39 -19.54
N GLY A 338 0.94 29.19 -19.97
CA GLY A 338 1.93 28.35 -19.29
C GLY A 338 1.72 26.84 -19.50
N ILE A 339 0.90 26.45 -20.48
CA ILE A 339 0.69 25.04 -20.84
C ILE A 339 1.70 24.66 -21.92
N ASP A 340 2.72 23.89 -21.54
CA ASP A 340 3.66 23.32 -22.51
C ASP A 340 3.04 22.11 -23.22
N ILE A 341 2.56 22.35 -24.45
CA ILE A 341 1.93 21.33 -25.30
C ILE A 341 2.95 20.27 -25.74
N LYS A 342 4.23 20.61 -25.92
CA LYS A 342 5.26 19.63 -26.30
C LYS A 342 5.39 18.57 -25.21
N THR A 343 5.61 19.01 -23.97
CA THR A 343 5.70 18.12 -22.80
C THR A 343 4.42 17.32 -22.60
N MET A 344 3.24 17.94 -22.77
CA MET A 344 1.96 17.24 -22.65
C MET A 344 1.81 16.13 -23.69
N LEU A 345 2.05 16.41 -24.97
CA LEU A 345 1.94 15.42 -26.05
C LEU A 345 2.95 14.29 -25.88
N ARG A 346 4.16 14.61 -25.43
CA ARG A 346 5.18 13.60 -25.10
C ARG A 346 4.74 12.67 -23.97
N GLN A 347 4.18 13.21 -22.88
CA GLN A 347 3.65 12.40 -21.77
C GLN A 347 2.48 11.50 -22.23
N VAL A 348 1.61 11.99 -23.11
CA VAL A 348 0.55 11.19 -23.71
C VAL A 348 1.14 10.07 -24.57
N GLY A 349 2.14 10.38 -25.40
CA GLY A 349 2.87 9.40 -26.21
C GLY A 349 3.49 8.31 -25.34
N GLN A 350 4.25 8.70 -24.31
CA GLN A 350 4.87 7.78 -23.35
C GLN A 350 3.85 6.81 -22.74
N ARG A 351 2.66 7.30 -22.40
CA ARG A 351 1.60 6.45 -21.86
C ARG A 351 1.04 5.47 -22.88
N ILE A 352 0.83 5.91 -24.12
CA ILE A 352 0.39 5.01 -25.21
C ILE A 352 1.45 3.92 -25.43
N GLY A 353 2.73 4.29 -25.45
CA GLY A 353 3.85 3.36 -25.55
C GLY A 353 3.89 2.34 -24.40
N GLU A 354 3.71 2.81 -23.17
CA GLU A 354 3.65 1.96 -21.97
C GLU A 354 2.46 0.98 -22.03
N GLU A 355 1.29 1.43 -22.48
CA GLU A 355 0.12 0.57 -22.69
C GLU A 355 0.35 -0.48 -23.78
N LEU A 356 1.00 -0.09 -24.88
CA LEU A 356 1.37 -1.00 -25.96
C LEU A 356 2.35 -2.06 -25.46
N ALA A 357 3.42 -1.67 -24.78
CA ALA A 357 4.38 -2.59 -24.18
C ALA A 357 3.73 -3.53 -23.18
N PHE A 358 2.79 -3.03 -22.37
CA PHE A 358 2.02 -3.84 -21.44
C PHE A 358 1.14 -4.87 -22.17
N SER A 359 0.55 -4.54 -23.31
CA SER A 359 -0.25 -5.48 -24.10
C SER A 359 0.60 -6.60 -24.72
N LEU A 360 1.86 -6.29 -25.06
CA LEU A 360 2.83 -7.22 -25.66
C LEU A 360 3.67 -7.97 -24.61
N ARG A 361 3.41 -7.80 -23.31
CA ARG A 361 4.26 -8.33 -22.23
C ARG A 361 4.43 -9.85 -22.19
N ASN A 362 3.56 -10.60 -22.87
CA ASN A 362 3.66 -12.06 -22.96
C ASN A 362 4.80 -12.53 -23.90
N ILE A 363 5.38 -11.60 -24.67
CA ILE A 363 6.54 -11.88 -25.52
C ILE A 363 7.81 -11.83 -24.66
N GLU A 364 8.50 -12.97 -24.55
CA GLU A 364 9.72 -13.09 -23.76
C GLU A 364 10.96 -12.56 -24.53
N GLY A 365 11.02 -12.78 -25.85
CA GLY A 365 12.16 -12.37 -26.68
C GLY A 365 12.23 -10.86 -26.95
N HIS A 366 13.43 -10.28 -26.85
CA HIS A 366 13.67 -8.87 -27.17
C HIS A 366 13.41 -8.55 -28.64
N VAL A 367 13.89 -9.40 -29.55
CA VAL A 367 13.71 -9.22 -31.00
C VAL A 367 12.23 -9.37 -31.37
N GLU A 368 11.56 -10.39 -30.88
CA GLU A 368 10.13 -10.62 -31.13
C GLU A 368 9.28 -9.44 -30.66
N PHE A 369 9.57 -8.90 -29.47
CA PHE A 369 8.89 -7.72 -28.96
C PHE A 369 9.08 -6.50 -29.87
N LEU A 370 10.32 -6.25 -30.30
CA LEU A 370 10.64 -5.12 -31.16
C LEU A 370 10.02 -5.26 -32.55
N SER A 371 9.99 -6.46 -33.12
CA SER A 371 9.32 -6.72 -34.40
C SER A 371 7.81 -6.45 -34.30
N GLU A 372 7.13 -6.92 -33.25
CA GLU A 372 5.69 -6.63 -33.07
C GLU A 372 5.41 -5.14 -32.82
N LEU A 373 6.31 -4.44 -32.10
CA LEU A 373 6.24 -2.99 -31.94
C LEU A 373 6.34 -2.26 -33.29
N MET A 374 7.26 -2.70 -34.15
CA MET A 374 7.44 -2.16 -35.50
C MET A 374 6.23 -2.43 -36.40
N ASP A 375 5.71 -3.65 -36.39
CA ASP A 375 4.52 -4.01 -37.16
C ASP A 375 3.32 -3.14 -36.76
N TRP A 376 3.16 -2.88 -35.45
CA TRP A 376 2.11 -1.97 -34.96
C TRP A 376 2.33 -0.53 -35.43
N TRP A 377 3.57 -0.04 -35.37
CA TRP A 377 3.95 1.31 -35.80
C TRP A 377 3.67 1.55 -37.29
N GLU A 378 4.07 0.61 -38.14
CA GLU A 378 3.83 0.64 -39.58
C GLU A 378 2.32 0.51 -39.89
N TYR A 379 1.62 -0.40 -39.19
CA TYR A 379 0.18 -0.58 -39.36
C TYR A 379 -0.62 0.68 -38.98
N ALA A 380 -0.18 1.39 -37.94
CA ALA A 380 -0.76 2.68 -37.54
C ALA A 380 -0.45 3.82 -38.53
N GLY A 381 0.46 3.61 -39.48
CA GLY A 381 0.85 4.59 -40.48
C GLY A 381 1.68 5.74 -39.91
N LEU A 382 2.41 5.50 -38.81
CA LEU A 382 3.21 6.51 -38.12
C LEU A 382 4.58 6.73 -38.78
N GLY A 383 5.07 5.72 -39.52
CA GLY A 383 6.30 5.79 -40.30
C GLY A 383 6.93 4.41 -40.43
N GLU A 384 8.24 4.40 -40.66
CA GLU A 384 9.05 3.18 -40.74
C GLU A 384 10.06 3.16 -39.59
N LEU A 385 10.25 1.99 -38.98
CA LEU A 385 11.27 1.75 -37.96
C LEU A 385 12.31 0.80 -38.53
N GLU A 386 13.54 1.26 -38.64
CA GLU A 386 14.67 0.42 -39.02
C GLU A 386 15.47 0.04 -37.78
N TYR A 387 15.94 -1.21 -37.73
CA TYR A 387 16.95 -1.60 -36.76
C TYR A 387 18.23 -2.09 -37.42
N ASP A 388 19.36 -1.65 -36.84
CA ASP A 388 20.69 -2.11 -37.21
C ASP A 388 21.45 -2.61 -35.97
N THR A 389 22.22 -3.67 -36.16
CA THR A 389 22.98 -4.35 -35.11
C THR A 389 24.47 -4.14 -35.35
N SER A 390 25.03 -3.00 -34.91
CA SER A 390 26.49 -2.80 -34.87
C SER A 390 26.92 -1.52 -34.12
N PRO A 391 27.76 -1.56 -33.07
CA PRO A 391 27.99 -2.64 -32.09
C PRO A 391 26.84 -2.76 -31.06
N PHE A 392 25.84 -1.89 -31.13
CA PHE A 392 24.63 -1.89 -30.32
C PHE A 392 23.41 -2.06 -31.21
N PHE A 393 22.25 -2.34 -30.61
CA PHE A 393 20.98 -2.41 -31.34
C PHE A 393 20.39 -1.00 -31.43
N HIS A 394 20.24 -0.47 -32.64
CA HIS A 394 19.72 0.88 -32.86
C HIS A 394 18.30 0.79 -33.40
N ILE A 395 17.38 1.63 -32.91
CA ILE A 395 16.07 1.85 -33.50
C ILE A 395 16.10 3.25 -34.10
N LYS A 396 15.94 3.33 -35.43
CA LYS A 396 15.85 4.58 -36.17
C LYS A 396 14.39 4.91 -36.41
N VAL A 397 13.97 6.09 -35.97
CA VAL A 397 12.58 6.54 -36.09
C VAL A 397 12.45 7.48 -37.28
N ASN A 398 11.83 7.00 -38.36
CA ASN A 398 11.51 7.83 -39.52
C ASN A 398 10.05 8.27 -39.44
N LEU A 399 9.81 9.55 -39.14
CA LEU A 399 8.45 10.09 -39.05
C LEU A 399 7.88 10.49 -40.40
N THR A 400 6.58 10.28 -40.55
CA THR A 400 5.79 10.80 -41.68
C THR A 400 5.68 12.34 -41.65
N HIS A 401 5.83 12.94 -40.47
CA HIS A 401 5.76 14.39 -40.24
C HIS A 401 7.00 14.89 -39.48
N PRO A 402 8.02 15.44 -40.19
CA PRO A 402 9.23 15.92 -39.54
C PRO A 402 8.95 17.16 -38.67
N PRO A 403 9.79 17.40 -37.64
CA PRO A 403 9.67 18.54 -36.75
C PRO A 403 9.73 19.84 -37.55
N THR A 404 8.87 20.78 -37.17
CA THR A 404 8.77 22.08 -37.82
C THR A 404 8.91 23.18 -36.77
N ASP A 405 9.78 24.16 -36.98
CA ASP A 405 10.00 25.29 -36.06
C ASP A 405 8.87 26.35 -36.06
N LYS A 406 7.67 25.98 -36.50
CA LYS A 406 6.53 26.90 -36.53
C LYS A 406 5.72 26.77 -35.25
N ASP A 407 5.69 27.85 -34.46
CA ASP A 407 4.97 27.93 -33.17
C ASP A 407 3.45 27.68 -33.25
N ASP A 408 2.88 27.70 -34.45
CA ASP A 408 1.43 27.53 -34.69
C ASP A 408 1.05 26.09 -35.11
N VAL A 409 2.03 25.19 -35.20
CA VAL A 409 1.83 23.78 -35.56
C VAL A 409 1.83 22.92 -34.30
N LEU A 410 0.84 22.04 -34.16
CA LEU A 410 0.79 21.08 -33.06
C LEU A 410 1.98 20.11 -33.17
N PRO A 411 2.83 19.97 -32.14
CA PRO A 411 4.05 19.17 -32.22
C PRO A 411 3.76 17.67 -32.07
N LEU A 412 3.08 17.08 -33.06
CA LEU A 412 2.72 15.66 -33.08
C LEU A 412 3.93 14.72 -33.04
N TRP A 413 5.07 15.18 -33.55
CA TRP A 413 6.31 14.44 -33.51
C TRP A 413 6.74 14.12 -32.06
N GLU A 414 6.45 14.99 -31.09
CA GLU A 414 6.71 14.72 -29.65
C GLU A 414 5.84 13.58 -29.10
N LEU A 415 4.60 13.45 -29.60
CA LEU A 415 3.73 12.34 -29.26
C LEU A 415 4.26 11.05 -29.86
N ASP A 416 4.62 11.08 -31.14
CA ASP A 416 5.14 9.93 -31.87
C ASP A 416 6.45 9.42 -31.24
N ASP A 417 7.40 10.30 -30.98
CA ASP A 417 8.64 9.98 -30.23
C ASP A 417 8.33 9.41 -28.84
N GLY A 418 7.39 10.05 -28.13
CA GLY A 418 6.95 9.61 -26.81
C GLY A 418 6.42 8.18 -26.81
N ILE A 419 5.70 7.74 -27.86
CA ILE A 419 5.21 6.35 -27.95
C ILE A 419 6.37 5.36 -27.96
N ILE A 420 7.41 5.61 -28.75
CA ILE A 420 8.59 4.73 -28.82
C ILE A 420 9.33 4.74 -27.49
N GLU A 421 9.59 5.93 -26.93
CA GLU A 421 10.26 6.08 -25.64
C GLU A 421 9.53 5.34 -24.53
N GLY A 422 8.21 5.53 -24.43
CA GLY A 422 7.36 4.89 -23.42
C GLY A 422 7.34 3.38 -23.54
N ALA A 423 7.27 2.84 -24.76
CA ALA A 423 7.30 1.41 -24.99
C ALA A 423 8.64 0.79 -24.59
N LEU A 424 9.75 1.45 -24.94
CA LEU A 424 11.11 0.98 -24.62
C LEU A 424 11.40 1.08 -23.12
N LEU A 425 11.12 2.21 -22.47
CA LEU A 425 11.36 2.39 -21.03
C LEU A 425 10.47 1.47 -20.19
N SER A 426 9.24 1.19 -20.63
CA SER A 426 8.36 0.21 -19.97
C SER A 426 8.90 -1.22 -20.05
N ARG A 427 9.44 -1.61 -21.21
CA ARG A 427 10.06 -2.92 -21.41
C ARG A 427 11.42 -3.05 -20.71
N TYR A 428 12.18 -1.96 -20.69
CA TYR A 428 13.57 -1.87 -20.21
C TYR A 428 13.71 -0.80 -19.14
N PRO A 429 13.19 -1.03 -17.92
CA PRO A 429 13.29 -0.07 -16.84
C PRO A 429 14.74 0.14 -16.38
N GLU A 430 14.99 1.28 -15.74
CA GLU A 430 16.31 1.61 -15.16
C GLU A 430 16.76 0.51 -14.18
N GLY A 431 17.91 -0.10 -14.47
CA GLY A 431 18.46 -1.23 -13.70
C GLY A 431 18.18 -2.62 -14.29
N SER A 432 17.53 -2.71 -15.45
CA SER A 432 17.46 -3.93 -16.25
C SER A 432 18.78 -4.22 -17.00
N ASN A 433 18.89 -5.41 -17.60
CA ASN A 433 20.04 -5.82 -18.41
C ASN A 433 20.15 -5.05 -19.75
N VAL A 434 19.26 -4.10 -20.01
CA VAL A 434 19.25 -3.31 -21.25
C VAL A 434 19.21 -1.83 -20.89
N ILE A 435 20.19 -1.08 -21.39
CA ILE A 435 20.25 0.38 -21.21
C ILE A 435 19.74 1.02 -22.50
N VAL A 436 18.71 1.85 -22.39
CA VAL A 436 18.17 2.65 -23.50
C VAL A 436 18.83 4.03 -23.48
N ARG A 437 19.45 4.44 -24.58
CA ARG A 437 19.97 5.79 -24.77
C ARG A 437 19.32 6.45 -25.98
N LYS A 438 18.84 7.68 -25.80
CA LYS A 438 18.38 8.52 -26.91
C LYS A 438 19.54 9.38 -27.41
N GLU A 439 19.78 9.36 -28.70
CA GLU A 439 20.71 10.25 -29.40
C GLU A 439 19.90 11.11 -30.39
N GLU A 440 20.05 12.42 -30.28
CA GLU A 440 19.50 13.39 -31.24
C GLU A 440 20.61 13.69 -32.25
N ASN A 441 20.37 13.41 -33.53
CA ASN A 441 21.35 13.61 -34.57
C ASN A 441 20.91 14.82 -35.41
N GLU A 442 21.68 15.91 -35.38
CA GLU A 442 21.35 17.15 -36.11
C GLU A 442 21.78 17.11 -37.59
N GLU A 443 22.52 16.08 -38.04
CA GLU A 443 23.27 16.12 -39.31
C GLU A 443 22.84 15.12 -40.41
N ASP A 444 21.87 14.21 -40.18
CA ASP A 444 21.38 13.27 -41.22
C ASP A 444 19.83 13.22 -41.23
N ASP A 445 19.22 12.72 -42.31
CA ASP A 445 17.77 12.49 -42.46
C ASP A 445 17.16 11.54 -41.38
N GLU A 446 17.94 11.16 -40.36
CA GLU A 446 17.58 10.34 -39.20
C GLU A 446 17.24 11.24 -37.99
N LEU A 447 15.95 11.37 -37.70
CA LEU A 447 15.43 12.28 -36.68
C LEU A 447 15.78 11.89 -35.23
N TRP A 448 15.50 10.65 -34.84
CA TRP A 448 15.84 10.13 -33.52
C TRP A 448 16.40 8.72 -33.59
N ARG A 449 17.39 8.47 -32.74
CA ARG A 449 18.04 7.17 -32.59
C ARG A 449 17.95 6.70 -31.14
N TYR A 450 17.33 5.54 -30.93
CA TYR A 450 17.35 4.83 -29.66
C TYR A 450 18.37 3.69 -29.71
N THR A 451 19.41 3.78 -28.89
CA THR A 451 20.45 2.77 -28.76
C THR A 451 20.14 1.88 -27.56
N LEU A 452 19.93 0.59 -27.81
CA LEU A 452 19.77 -0.45 -26.79
C LEU A 452 21.10 -1.16 -26.57
N ILE A 453 21.61 -1.08 -25.35
CA ILE A 453 22.87 -1.70 -24.92
C ILE A 453 22.54 -2.88 -24.01
N PHE A 454 22.79 -4.10 -24.48
CA PHE A 454 22.60 -5.33 -23.69
C PHE A 454 23.84 -5.57 -22.81
N VAL A 455 23.65 -5.58 -21.49
CA VAL A 455 24.72 -5.64 -20.48
C VAL A 455 25.29 -7.06 -20.30
N ASP A 456 24.58 -8.09 -20.79
CA ASP A 456 25.07 -9.48 -20.76
C ASP A 456 26.28 -9.73 -21.69
N ASP A 457 26.58 -8.80 -22.62
CA ASP A 457 27.69 -8.92 -23.59
C ASP A 457 29.02 -8.27 -23.12
N ILE A 458 29.13 -7.80 -21.87
CA ILE A 458 30.31 -7.07 -21.36
C ILE A 458 31.28 -7.98 -20.55
N VAL A 459 30.97 -9.26 -20.34
CA VAL A 459 31.79 -10.15 -19.47
C VAL A 459 32.78 -11.04 -20.25
N GLU A 460 32.77 -11.06 -21.57
CA GLU A 460 33.76 -11.81 -22.37
C GLU A 460 34.61 -10.86 -23.22
N ASP A 461 35.51 -10.09 -22.61
CA ASP A 461 36.72 -9.58 -23.27
C ASP A 461 37.66 -8.84 -22.26
N GLU A 462 38.12 -9.52 -21.21
CA GLU A 462 39.38 -9.18 -20.55
C GLU A 462 40.09 -10.45 -20.04
N ASP A 463 40.97 -11.02 -20.87
CA ASP A 463 42.07 -11.91 -20.48
C ASP A 463 43.39 -11.35 -21.05
#